data_AF-K1GG33-F1
#
_entry.id   AF-K1GG33-F1
#
_cell.length_a   1.000
_cell.length_b   1.000
_cell.length_c   1.000
_cell.angle_alpha   90.00
_cell.angle_beta   90.00
_cell.angle_gamma   90.00
#
_symmetry.space_group_name_H-M   'P 1'
#
loop_
_entity.id
_entity.type
_entity.pdbx_description
1 polymer ?
#
loop_
_entity_poly.entity_id
_entity_poly.type
_entity_poly.pdbx_seq_one_letter_code
_entity_poly.pdbx_strand_id
1 'polypeptide(L)'
;MDQNLLSPLKNSTEYEIKVINFPYNIDKTSINKEDIFIAYSFGVYYLNKFLSENQDLVYEKAIGINGLPETIGKFGINEKMFNMTLETLDKENLEKFLLNMDIDESFGRSDKTLEESKYELQYFKDNYKAIPNYINFYYIGKK
;
A
#
# COMPACT_ATOMS: atom_id res chain seq x y z
N MET A 1 -3.71 3.99 1.18
CA MET A 1 -3.53 4.25 2.63
C MET A 1 -4.89 4.70 3.12
N ASP A 2 -5.45 4.05 4.12
CA ASP A 2 -6.85 4.30 4.52
C ASP A 2 -7.05 5.75 5.02
N GLN A 3 -8.23 6.34 4.78
CA GLN A 3 -8.53 7.71 5.21
C GLN A 3 -8.54 7.82 6.74
N ASN A 4 -8.91 6.75 7.45
CA ASN A 4 -8.91 6.71 8.90
C ASN A 4 -7.50 6.95 9.48
N LEU A 5 -6.45 6.53 8.77
CA LEU A 5 -5.05 6.79 9.15
C LEU A 5 -4.66 8.27 9.06
N LEU A 6 -5.34 9.02 8.18
CA LEU A 6 -5.08 10.44 7.97
C LEU A 6 -5.98 11.32 8.84
N SER A 7 -7.04 10.77 9.43
CA SER A 7 -7.98 11.52 10.26
C SER A 7 -7.35 12.35 11.40
N PRO A 8 -6.28 11.93 12.11
CA PRO A 8 -5.67 12.76 13.13
C PRO A 8 -4.69 13.81 12.56
N LEU A 9 -4.37 13.74 11.27
CA LEU A 9 -3.38 14.63 10.65
C LEU A 9 -4.05 15.90 10.12
N LYS A 10 -3.49 17.05 10.49
CA LYS A 10 -3.85 18.32 9.88
C LYS A 10 -2.93 18.56 8.69
N ASN A 11 -3.49 18.63 7.50
CA ASN A 11 -2.72 19.08 6.33
C ASN A 11 -2.30 20.54 6.53
N SER A 12 -1.00 20.77 6.65
CA SER A 12 -0.39 22.09 6.82
C SER A 12 0.31 22.58 5.56
N THR A 13 0.09 21.91 4.44
CA THR A 13 0.69 22.22 3.14
C THR A 13 -0.35 22.83 2.19
N GLU A 14 0.13 23.36 1.08
CA GLU A 14 -0.64 23.84 -0.07
C GLU A 14 -1.24 22.72 -0.91
N TYR A 15 -0.82 21.47 -0.72
CA TYR A 15 -1.26 20.33 -1.51
C TYR A 15 -2.65 19.84 -1.09
N GLU A 16 -3.45 19.38 -2.04
CA GLU A 16 -4.65 18.58 -1.77
C GLU A 16 -4.23 17.12 -1.52
N ILE A 17 -4.74 16.50 -0.46
CA ILE A 17 -4.50 15.07 -0.19
C ILE A 17 -5.66 14.25 -0.74
N LYS A 18 -5.39 13.43 -1.75
CA LYS A 18 -6.35 12.48 -2.33
C LYS A 18 -6.04 11.07 -1.86
N VAL A 19 -7.01 10.44 -1.21
CA VAL A 19 -6.89 9.06 -0.75
C VAL A 19 -7.40 8.09 -1.81
N ILE A 20 -6.55 7.14 -2.19
CA ILE A 20 -6.87 6.10 -3.15
C ILE A 20 -6.70 4.74 -2.47
N ASN A 21 -7.77 3.95 -2.48
CA ASN A 21 -7.83 2.61 -1.91
C ASN A 21 -8.08 1.57 -2.98
N PHE A 22 -7.87 0.29 -2.65
CA PHE A 22 -8.18 -0.84 -3.50
C PHE A 22 -9.63 -0.72 -4.06
N PRO A 23 -9.87 -0.96 -5.36
CA PRO A 23 -8.99 -1.56 -6.37
C PRO A 23 -7.97 -0.61 -7.04
N TYR A 24 -7.73 0.58 -6.48
CA TYR A 24 -6.76 1.58 -6.96
C TYR A 24 -7.03 2.06 -8.39
N ASN A 25 -8.28 2.39 -8.68
CA ASN A 25 -8.65 3.00 -9.95
C ASN A 25 -8.17 4.45 -10.00
N ILE A 26 -7.08 4.70 -10.73
CA ILE A 26 -6.47 6.02 -10.90
C ILE A 26 -6.76 6.52 -12.32
N ASP A 27 -7.43 7.66 -12.46
CA ASP A 27 -7.55 8.34 -13.74
C ASP A 27 -6.26 9.09 -14.05
N LYS A 28 -5.46 8.53 -14.98
CA LYS A 28 -4.18 9.11 -15.38
C LYS A 28 -4.30 10.51 -15.99
N THR A 29 -5.47 10.89 -16.50
CA THR A 29 -5.69 12.22 -17.09
C THR A 29 -5.79 13.32 -16.04
N SER A 30 -6.00 12.94 -14.78
CA SER A 30 -6.04 13.86 -13.64
C SER A 30 -4.67 14.15 -13.02
N ILE A 31 -3.60 13.49 -13.52
CA ILE A 31 -2.26 13.58 -12.96
C ILE A 31 -1.47 14.72 -13.62
N ASN A 32 -0.87 15.56 -12.79
CA ASN A 32 -0.05 16.70 -13.18
C ASN A 32 1.41 16.50 -12.80
N LYS A 33 2.28 17.34 -13.38
CA LYS A 33 3.72 17.30 -13.13
C LYS A 33 4.09 17.58 -11.67
N GLU A 34 3.25 18.33 -10.96
CA GLU A 34 3.44 18.71 -9.57
C GLU A 34 2.91 17.65 -8.59
N ASP A 35 2.29 16.57 -9.08
CA ASP A 35 1.71 15.56 -8.21
C ASP A 35 2.79 14.68 -7.56
N ILE A 36 2.59 14.39 -6.28
CA ILE A 36 3.43 13.49 -5.50
C ILE A 36 2.62 12.25 -5.13
N PHE A 37 3.09 11.09 -5.60
CA PHE A 37 2.52 9.80 -5.21
C PHE A 37 3.16 9.29 -3.93
N ILE A 38 2.32 8.88 -2.99
CA ILE A 38 2.76 8.28 -1.72
C ILE A 38 2.02 6.97 -1.52
N ALA A 39 2.77 5.90 -1.31
CA ALA A 39 2.22 4.58 -1.08
C ALA A 39 2.83 3.94 0.16
N TYR A 40 2.02 3.18 0.91
CA TYR A 40 2.43 2.50 2.13
C TYR A 40 2.22 0.99 2.02
N SER A 41 3.16 0.21 2.52
CA SER A 41 3.08 -1.26 2.58
C SER A 41 2.76 -1.86 1.20
N PHE A 42 1.74 -2.70 1.08
CA PHE A 42 1.26 -3.30 -0.17
C PHE A 42 0.90 -2.26 -1.26
N GLY A 43 0.52 -1.05 -0.86
CA GLY A 43 0.25 0.04 -1.81
C GLY A 43 1.47 0.38 -2.67
N VAL A 44 2.69 0.12 -2.18
CA VAL A 44 3.93 0.39 -2.94
C VAL A 44 3.99 -0.47 -4.20
N TYR A 45 3.55 -1.73 -4.13
CA TYR A 45 3.43 -2.58 -5.31
C TYR A 45 2.45 -2.00 -6.33
N TYR A 46 1.26 -1.60 -5.87
CA TYR A 46 0.22 -1.08 -6.77
C TYR A 46 0.62 0.25 -7.42
N LEU A 47 1.27 1.15 -6.67
CA LEU A 47 1.85 2.36 -7.24
C LEU A 47 2.92 2.02 -8.28
N ASN A 48 3.84 1.10 -7.94
CA ASN A 48 4.87 0.67 -8.87
C ASN A 48 4.30 0.06 -10.16
N LYS A 49 3.24 -0.76 -10.05
CA LYS A 49 2.52 -1.33 -11.18
C LYS A 49 1.88 -0.23 -12.03
N PHE A 50 1.16 0.71 -11.43
CA PHE A 50 0.55 1.85 -12.13
C PHE A 50 1.59 2.65 -12.92
N LEU A 51 2.73 2.98 -12.30
CA LEU A 51 3.81 3.71 -12.95
C LEU A 51 4.47 2.90 -14.08
N SER A 52 4.62 1.58 -13.90
CA SER A 52 5.18 0.70 -14.94
C SER A 52 4.29 0.61 -16.19
N GLU A 53 2.96 0.73 -16.00
CA GLU A 53 1.94 0.68 -17.06
C GLU A 53 1.73 2.05 -17.73
N ASN A 54 2.24 3.14 -17.14
CA ASN A 54 2.02 4.52 -17.59
C ASN A 54 3.34 5.32 -17.58
N GLN A 55 4.36 4.81 -18.28
CA GLN A 55 5.70 5.41 -18.29
C GLN A 55 5.78 6.79 -18.97
N ASP A 56 4.72 7.18 -19.69
CA ASP A 56 4.54 8.51 -20.28
C ASP A 56 4.12 9.57 -19.27
N LEU A 57 3.72 9.18 -18.06
CA LEU A 57 3.32 10.12 -17.01
C LEU A 57 4.49 10.98 -16.53
N VAL A 58 4.19 12.27 -16.36
CA VAL A 58 5.08 13.24 -15.74
C VAL A 58 4.48 13.64 -14.41
N TYR A 59 5.25 13.48 -13.34
CA TYR A 59 4.87 13.75 -11.95
C TYR A 59 6.13 14.17 -11.17
N GLU A 60 5.95 14.71 -9.97
CA GLU A 60 7.07 15.27 -9.20
C GLU A 60 7.89 14.15 -8.56
N LYS A 61 7.20 13.24 -7.84
CA LYS A 61 7.84 12.15 -7.12
C LYS A 61 6.91 11.00 -6.79
N ALA A 62 7.44 9.79 -6.75
CA ALA A 62 6.83 8.59 -6.19
C ALA A 62 7.60 8.13 -4.96
N ILE A 63 6.90 8.00 -3.84
CA ILE A 63 7.44 7.68 -2.52
C ILE A 63 6.80 6.39 -2.00
N GLY A 64 7.63 5.41 -1.67
CA GLY A 64 7.24 4.21 -0.94
C GLY A 64 7.54 4.34 0.56
N ILE A 65 6.59 3.96 1.40
CA ILE A 65 6.72 3.95 2.87
C ILE A 65 6.60 2.52 3.35
N ASN A 66 7.62 1.99 4.05
CA ASN A 66 7.60 0.65 4.66
C ASN A 66 7.06 -0.45 3.72
N GLY A 67 7.47 -0.42 2.45
CA GLY A 67 7.02 -1.36 1.44
C GLY A 67 7.97 -1.34 0.23
N LEU A 68 7.95 -2.43 -0.54
CA LEU A 68 8.78 -2.63 -1.73
C LEU A 68 7.92 -3.20 -2.87
N PRO A 69 8.23 -2.87 -4.14
CA PRO A 69 7.58 -3.48 -5.30
C PRO A 69 7.74 -5.00 -5.34
N GLU A 70 8.90 -5.52 -4.95
CA GLU A 70 9.09 -6.95 -4.70
C GLU A 70 8.48 -7.31 -3.33
N THR A 71 7.14 -7.34 -3.27
CA THR A 71 6.40 -7.61 -2.03
C THR A 71 6.44 -9.08 -1.64
N ILE A 72 6.38 -10.01 -2.60
CA ILE A 72 6.60 -11.45 -2.37
C ILE A 72 7.90 -11.84 -3.05
N GLY A 73 8.90 -12.30 -2.28
CA GLY A 73 10.20 -12.63 -2.83
C GLY A 73 11.37 -12.53 -1.85
N LYS A 74 12.57 -12.37 -2.40
CA LYS A 74 13.83 -12.39 -1.65
C LYS A 74 13.95 -11.21 -0.68
N PHE A 75 13.43 -10.05 -1.09
CA PHE A 75 13.51 -8.81 -0.32
C PHE A 75 12.19 -8.45 0.37
N GLY A 76 11.13 -9.21 0.12
CA GLY A 76 9.79 -8.99 0.66
C GLY A 76 9.36 -10.10 1.63
N ILE A 77 8.06 -10.36 1.64
CA ILE A 77 7.43 -11.44 2.38
C ILE A 77 7.78 -12.76 1.70
N ASN A 78 8.24 -13.72 2.48
CA ASN A 78 8.43 -15.08 2.00
C ASN A 78 7.09 -15.67 1.51
N GLU A 79 7.07 -16.28 0.32
CA GLU A 79 5.84 -16.81 -0.29
C GLU A 79 5.10 -17.80 0.60
N LYS A 80 5.82 -18.69 1.31
CA LYS A 80 5.20 -19.64 2.25
C LYS A 80 4.50 -18.89 3.40
N MET A 81 5.15 -17.86 3.95
CA MET A 81 4.56 -17.02 4.99
C MET A 81 3.33 -16.29 4.48
N PHE A 82 3.38 -15.74 3.26
CA PHE A 82 2.23 -15.09 2.63
C PHE A 82 1.04 -16.04 2.49
N ASN A 83 1.29 -17.25 1.98
CA ASN A 83 0.25 -18.28 1.81
C ASN A 83 -0.34 -18.70 3.15
N MET A 84 0.50 -18.94 4.16
CA MET A 84 0.03 -19.26 5.51
C MET A 84 -0.84 -18.14 6.07
N THR A 85 -0.41 -16.88 5.97
CA THR A 85 -1.22 -15.73 6.43
C THR A 85 -2.58 -15.69 5.74
N LEU A 86 -2.63 -15.91 4.42
CA LEU A 86 -3.88 -15.92 3.67
C LEU A 86 -4.82 -17.06 4.09
N GLU A 87 -4.28 -18.27 4.29
CA GLU A 87 -5.04 -19.46 4.69
C GLU A 87 -5.57 -19.37 6.12
N THR A 88 -4.82 -18.75 7.03
CA THR A 88 -5.17 -18.65 8.45
C THR A 88 -5.77 -17.30 8.85
N LEU A 89 -6.06 -16.41 7.88
CA LEU A 89 -6.57 -15.08 8.18
C LEU A 89 -7.95 -15.16 8.83
N ASP A 90 -7.99 -14.90 10.12
CA ASP A 90 -9.20 -14.72 10.92
C ASP A 90 -9.08 -13.45 11.77
N LYS A 91 -10.08 -13.17 12.59
CA LYS A 91 -10.09 -11.96 13.43
C LYS A 91 -8.91 -11.94 14.41
N GLU A 92 -8.61 -13.08 15.05
CA GLU A 92 -7.55 -13.19 16.05
C GLU A 92 -6.16 -13.01 15.40
N ASN A 93 -5.92 -13.66 14.26
CA ASN A 93 -4.67 -13.56 13.53
C ASN A 93 -4.48 -12.18 12.88
N LEU A 94 -5.57 -11.54 12.43
CA LEU A 94 -5.53 -10.15 11.99
C LEU A 94 -5.13 -9.22 13.15
N GLU A 95 -5.74 -9.36 14.33
CA GLU A 95 -5.38 -8.56 15.51
C GLU A 95 -3.91 -8.76 15.91
N LYS A 96 -3.43 -10.01 15.95
CA LYS A 96 -2.00 -10.31 16.20
C LYS A 96 -1.09 -9.69 15.14
N PHE A 97 -1.50 -9.73 13.86
CA PHE A 97 -0.73 -9.13 12.77
C PHE A 97 -0.60 -7.62 12.93
N LEU A 98 -1.70 -6.93 13.24
CA LEU A 98 -1.70 -5.48 13.49
C LEU A 98 -0.83 -5.13 14.69
N LEU A 99 -0.94 -5.86 15.81
CA LEU A 99 -0.09 -5.64 16.98
C LEU A 99 1.40 -5.81 16.68
N ASN A 100 1.77 -6.80 15.85
CA ASN A 100 3.16 -7.01 15.43
C ASN A 100 3.70 -5.89 14.53
N MET A 101 2.81 -5.09 13.93
CA MET A 101 3.13 -3.88 13.18
C MET A 101 3.13 -2.62 14.04
N ASP A 102 2.97 -2.77 15.37
CA ASP A 102 2.78 -1.67 16.32
C ASP A 102 1.53 -0.81 15.98
N ILE A 103 0.52 -1.47 15.41
CA ILE A 103 -0.80 -0.89 15.09
C ILE A 103 -1.78 -1.29 16.19
N ASP A 104 -2.04 -0.37 17.12
CA ASP A 104 -3.01 -0.53 18.20
C ASP A 104 -4.38 0.10 17.86
N GLU A 105 -5.22 0.38 18.85
CA GLU A 105 -6.53 1.01 18.67
C GLU A 105 -6.44 2.54 18.43
N SER A 106 -5.30 3.16 18.74
CA SER A 106 -5.05 4.58 18.48
C SER A 106 -4.68 4.84 17.02
N PHE A 107 -4.21 3.81 16.31
CA PHE A 107 -3.97 3.84 14.88
C PHE A 107 -5.33 3.75 14.16
N GLY A 108 -5.68 4.76 13.34
CA GLY A 108 -6.97 4.81 12.65
C GLY A 108 -7.18 3.61 11.71
N ARG A 109 -7.78 2.53 12.23
CA ARG A 109 -7.95 1.27 11.51
C ARG A 109 -8.92 1.45 10.34
N SER A 110 -8.72 0.66 9.30
CA SER A 110 -9.67 0.58 8.18
C SER A 110 -10.99 0.00 8.66
N ASP A 111 -12.11 0.49 8.11
CA ASP A 111 -13.45 -0.07 8.35
C ASP A 111 -13.74 -1.33 7.53
N LYS A 112 -12.72 -1.87 6.84
CA LYS A 112 -12.82 -3.12 6.07
C LYS A 112 -13.19 -4.30 6.95
N THR A 113 -14.11 -5.10 6.43
CA THR A 113 -14.41 -6.42 6.98
C THR A 113 -13.27 -7.41 6.75
N LEU A 114 -13.26 -8.49 7.53
CA LEU A 114 -12.32 -9.60 7.35
C LEU A 114 -12.44 -10.21 5.95
N GLU A 115 -13.65 -10.34 5.42
CA GLU A 115 -13.89 -10.93 4.09
C GLU A 115 -13.40 -10.03 2.96
N GLU A 116 -13.57 -8.71 3.07
CA GLU A 116 -12.94 -7.76 2.13
C GLU A 116 -11.42 -7.84 2.19
N SER A 117 -10.84 -7.94 3.40
CA SER A 117 -9.40 -8.07 3.59
C SER A 117 -8.86 -9.35 2.96
N LYS A 118 -9.55 -10.49 3.13
CA LYS A 118 -9.22 -11.76 2.48
C LYS A 118 -9.32 -11.66 0.96
N TYR A 119 -10.39 -11.05 0.46
CA TYR A 119 -10.60 -10.87 -0.97
C TYR A 119 -9.47 -10.06 -1.61
N GLU A 120 -9.08 -8.94 -1.00
CA GLU A 120 -7.96 -8.11 -1.49
C GLU A 120 -6.64 -8.87 -1.47
N LEU A 121 -6.36 -9.63 -0.41
CA LEU A 121 -5.13 -10.38 -0.26
C LEU A 121 -5.04 -11.54 -1.25
N GLN A 122 -6.16 -12.23 -1.51
CA GLN A 122 -6.28 -13.25 -2.55
C GLN A 122 -6.13 -12.64 -3.94
N TYR A 123 -6.80 -11.52 -4.22
CA TYR A 123 -6.67 -10.80 -5.49
C TYR A 123 -5.21 -10.39 -5.73
N PHE A 124 -4.53 -9.89 -4.71
CA PHE A 124 -3.11 -9.55 -4.78
C PHE A 124 -2.27 -10.78 -5.18
N LYS A 125 -2.46 -11.92 -4.51
CA LYS A 125 -1.75 -13.16 -4.81
C LYS A 125 -1.92 -13.61 -6.26
N ASP A 126 -3.17 -13.63 -6.73
CA ASP A 126 -3.51 -14.14 -8.06
C ASP A 126 -2.98 -13.25 -9.20
N ASN A 127 -2.75 -11.96 -8.90
CA ASN A 127 -2.32 -10.97 -9.87
C ASN A 127 -0.89 -10.45 -9.62
N TYR A 128 -0.17 -11.01 -8.63
CA TYR A 128 1.18 -10.59 -8.31
C TYR A 128 2.18 -11.04 -9.37
N LYS A 129 3.01 -10.10 -9.82
CA LYS A 129 4.16 -10.37 -10.69
C LYS A 129 5.31 -9.49 -10.23
N ALA A 130 6.54 -9.98 -10.31
CA ALA A 130 7.70 -9.12 -10.09
C ALA A 130 7.78 -8.05 -11.19
N ILE A 131 7.89 -6.78 -10.79
CA ILE A 131 7.96 -5.62 -11.69
C ILE A 131 9.23 -4.84 -11.34
N PRO A 132 9.99 -4.31 -12.33
CA PRO A 132 11.10 -3.40 -12.06
C PRO A 132 10.69 -2.23 -11.16
N ASN A 133 11.65 -1.65 -10.44
CA ASN A 133 11.36 -0.53 -9.54
C ASN A 133 11.22 0.79 -10.32
N TYR A 134 10.08 1.45 -10.14
CA TYR A 134 9.75 2.79 -10.65
C TYR A 134 9.54 3.82 -9.52
N ILE A 135 9.73 3.42 -8.25
CA ILE A 135 9.63 4.32 -7.10
C ILE A 135 10.93 5.12 -6.94
N ASN A 136 10.80 6.44 -6.77
CA ASN A 136 11.95 7.35 -6.68
C ASN A 136 12.61 7.36 -5.30
N PHE A 137 11.82 7.20 -4.24
CA PHE A 137 12.32 7.30 -2.86
C PHE A 137 11.60 6.34 -1.92
N TYR A 138 12.34 5.81 -0.95
CA TYR A 138 11.81 4.94 0.09
C TYR A 138 12.03 5.54 1.46
N TYR A 139 10.95 5.70 2.21
CA TYR A 139 10.99 5.98 3.63
C TYR A 139 10.77 4.68 4.41
N ILE A 140 11.79 4.24 5.13
CA ILE A 140 11.70 3.09 6.02
C ILE A 140 11.71 3.61 7.45
N GLY A 141 10.58 3.45 8.14
CA GLY A 141 10.43 3.79 9.55
C GLY A 141 11.38 2.95 10.39
N LYS A 142 12.00 3.58 11.38
CA LYS A 142 12.78 2.87 12.40
C LYS A 142 11.81 2.30 13.43
N LYS A 143 12.03 1.04 13.82
CA LYS A 143 11.46 0.47 15.04
C LYS A 143 12.19 1.02 16.26
#